data_AF-F4LTR7-F1
#
_entry.id   AF-F4LTR7-F1
#
_cell.length_a   1.000
_cell.length_b   1.000
_cell.length_c   1.000
_cell.angle_alpha   90.00
_cell.angle_beta   90.00
_cell.angle_gamma   90.00
#
_symmetry.space_group_name_H-M   'P 1'
#
loop_
_entity.id
_entity.type
_entity.pdbx_description
1 polymer ?
#
loop_
_entity_poly.entity_id
_entity_poly.type
_entity_poly.pdbx_seq_one_letter_code
_entity_poly.pdbx_strand_id
1 'polypeptide(L)'
;MKRLNHTEFIERIERQHGKEIKVLGEYKNKRTKVLVQHSCGHVWEANPEPLWNGHGCPKCANNLRKDTPQFKKEVYDVAGDEYEVLGEYVNTHTPILFRHNVCGAEFEMSPNAFLHQGQRCPSERYIRSAESNRLPLEEVKAHIKDLVGDEYAIIGGYQGSAKETTFIHHKCGRSFRMLPTRFINQGVRCPHCYLDQNRSNGEYVVVDYLKQKGVFYQEQYKMDGCRNVRPLRFDFAVFDTKHNLQLLIEYDGSQHFTPKFPNGAKNFERIQINDRIKNHYCRENDIPLLRIKHTRSSNSDTFRRKVIDKLDQAFSNIQ
;
A
#
# COMPACT_ATOMS: atom_id res chain seq x y z
N MET A 1 -32.67 28.88 59.62
CA MET A 1 -33.61 29.00 58.48
C MET A 1 -34.81 28.11 58.76
N LYS A 2 -36.03 28.67 58.73
CA LYS A 2 -37.28 27.92 58.93
C LYS A 2 -37.42 26.88 57.80
N ARG A 3 -37.66 25.61 58.14
CA ARG A 3 -37.92 24.56 57.14
C ARG A 3 -39.30 24.83 56.55
N LEU A 4 -39.36 24.97 55.22
CA LEU A 4 -40.63 25.08 54.50
C LEU A 4 -41.46 23.83 54.77
N ASN A 5 -42.72 23.97 55.14
CA ASN A 5 -43.64 22.82 55.27
C ASN A 5 -44.35 22.54 53.92
N HIS A 6 -45.07 21.42 53.82
CA HIS A 6 -45.72 21.01 52.57
C HIS A 6 -46.78 22.00 52.08
N THR A 7 -47.53 22.63 52.99
CA THR A 7 -48.53 23.65 52.66
C THR A 7 -47.88 24.94 52.14
N GLU A 8 -46.84 25.41 52.83
CA GLU A 8 -46.02 26.56 52.41
C GLU A 8 -45.33 26.32 51.05
N PHE A 9 -45.00 25.06 50.74
CA PHE A 9 -44.49 24.67 49.43
C PHE A 9 -45.54 24.83 48.32
N ILE A 10 -46.76 24.32 48.53
CA ILE A 10 -47.85 24.44 47.56
C ILE A 10 -48.19 25.91 47.31
N GLU A 11 -48.36 26.72 48.36
CA GLU A 11 -48.63 28.16 48.23
C GLU A 11 -47.53 28.89 47.43
N ARG A 12 -46.27 28.49 47.61
CA ARG A 12 -45.15 29.08 46.90
C ARG A 12 -45.14 28.72 45.41
N ILE A 13 -45.55 27.50 45.06
CA ILE A 13 -45.73 27.08 43.67
C ILE A 13 -46.91 27.84 43.05
N GLU A 14 -48.02 27.97 43.77
CA GLU A 14 -49.20 28.71 43.29
C GLU A 14 -48.92 30.20 43.06
N ARG A 15 -48.10 30.84 43.91
CA ARG A 15 -47.69 32.24 43.68
C ARG A 15 -46.83 32.42 42.43
N GLN A 16 -46.01 31.44 42.09
CA GLN A 16 -45.05 31.56 40.99
C GLN A 16 -45.64 31.14 39.64
N HIS A 17 -46.41 30.05 39.61
CA HIS A 17 -46.94 29.43 38.39
C HIS A 17 -48.48 29.48 38.33
N GLY A 18 -49.14 30.20 39.25
CA GLY A 18 -50.60 30.19 39.35
C GLY A 18 -51.14 28.78 39.61
N LYS A 19 -52.30 28.45 39.03
CA LYS A 19 -52.91 27.11 39.10
C LYS A 19 -52.43 26.17 38.00
N GLU A 20 -51.33 26.50 37.31
CA GLU A 20 -50.86 25.72 36.16
C GLU A 20 -50.09 24.45 36.56
N ILE A 21 -49.50 24.42 37.76
CA ILE A 21 -48.75 23.27 38.28
C ILE A 21 -49.43 22.72 39.54
N LYS A 22 -49.92 21.48 39.46
CA LYS A 22 -50.48 20.72 40.57
C LYS A 22 -49.42 19.82 41.19
N VAL A 23 -49.21 19.93 42.50
CA VAL A 23 -48.31 19.05 43.26
C VAL A 23 -49.04 17.73 43.57
N LEU A 24 -48.48 16.59 43.15
CA LEU A 24 -49.04 15.26 43.37
C LEU A 24 -48.29 14.47 44.46
N GLY A 25 -47.01 14.77 44.69
CA GLY A 25 -46.17 14.11 45.68
C GLY A 25 -45.99 14.90 46.98
N GLU A 26 -45.55 14.21 48.03
CA GLU A 26 -45.22 14.83 49.32
C GLU A 26 -43.89 15.60 49.25
N TYR A 27 -43.87 16.81 49.81
CA TYR A 27 -42.65 17.62 49.90
C TYR A 27 -41.81 17.21 51.12
N LYS A 28 -40.59 16.73 50.88
CA LYS A 28 -39.65 16.36 51.95
C LYS A 28 -38.63 17.46 52.23
N ASN A 29 -37.95 17.95 51.20
CA ASN A 29 -36.97 19.03 51.28
C ASN A 29 -36.70 19.62 49.88
N LYS A 30 -35.95 20.72 49.83
CA LYS A 30 -35.69 21.47 48.58
C LYS A 30 -34.90 20.72 47.49
N ARG A 31 -34.21 19.62 47.83
CA ARG A 31 -33.34 18.83 46.93
C ARG A 31 -33.93 17.48 46.54
N THR A 32 -34.96 17.01 47.24
CA THR A 32 -35.63 15.75 46.91
C THR A 32 -36.73 16.01 45.89
N LYS A 33 -36.71 15.25 44.81
CA LYS A 33 -37.70 15.36 43.75
C LYS A 33 -39.12 15.13 44.28
N VAL A 34 -40.05 15.93 43.81
CA VAL A 34 -41.49 15.82 44.07
C VAL A 34 -42.21 15.61 42.74
N LEU A 35 -43.25 14.79 42.75
CA LEU A 35 -44.07 14.53 41.57
C LEU A 35 -45.04 15.68 41.37
N VAL A 36 -45.04 16.28 40.17
CA VAL A 36 -45.90 17.41 39.80
C VAL A 36 -46.55 17.17 38.45
N GLN A 37 -47.69 17.80 38.23
CA GLN A 37 -48.46 17.75 36.98
C GLN A 37 -48.75 19.15 36.48
N HIS A 38 -48.45 19.44 35.22
CA HIS A 38 -48.81 20.70 34.58
C HIS A 38 -50.22 20.61 33.96
N SER A 39 -50.88 21.75 33.77
CA SER A 39 -52.17 21.89 33.09
C SER A 39 -52.20 21.27 31.68
N CYS A 40 -51.04 21.12 31.03
CA CYS A 40 -50.90 20.39 29.76
C CYS A 40 -50.97 18.85 29.87
N GLY A 41 -51.22 18.32 31.07
CA GLY A 41 -51.34 16.89 31.36
C GLY A 41 -50.01 16.16 31.59
N HIS A 42 -48.85 16.81 31.42
CA HIS A 42 -47.55 16.19 31.65
C HIS A 42 -47.26 16.04 33.15
N VAL A 43 -46.91 14.82 33.56
CA VAL A 43 -46.49 14.48 34.93
C VAL A 43 -44.98 14.23 34.93
N TRP A 44 -44.24 14.86 35.82
CA TRP A 44 -42.79 14.66 35.95
C TRP A 44 -42.30 14.83 37.39
N GLU A 45 -41.11 14.29 37.65
CA GLU A 45 -40.41 14.51 38.91
C GLU A 45 -39.52 15.75 38.82
N ALA A 46 -39.69 16.71 39.73
CA ALA A 46 -38.87 17.92 39.76
C ALA A 46 -38.37 18.25 41.15
N ASN A 47 -37.18 18.87 41.20
CA ASN A 47 -36.67 19.44 42.43
C ASN A 47 -37.50 20.69 42.81
N PRO A 48 -37.92 20.83 44.08
CA PRO A 48 -38.70 21.99 44.54
C PRO A 48 -38.03 23.35 44.32
N GLU A 49 -36.71 23.44 44.48
CA GLU A 49 -35.96 24.71 44.36
C GLU A 49 -36.04 25.35 42.96
N PRO A 50 -35.77 24.63 41.86
CA PRO A 50 -36.01 25.12 40.51
C PRO A 50 -37.47 25.51 40.24
N LEU A 51 -38.44 24.74 40.75
CA LEU A 51 -39.86 24.99 40.49
C LEU A 51 -40.28 26.36 41.02
N TRP A 52 -40.04 26.69 42.30
CA TRP A 52 -40.42 28.01 42.83
C TRP A 52 -39.49 29.16 42.37
N ASN A 53 -38.38 28.86 41.67
CA ASN A 53 -37.54 29.87 41.02
C ASN A 53 -38.01 30.18 39.59
N GLY A 54 -39.14 29.62 39.14
CA GLY A 54 -39.76 29.92 37.85
C GLY A 54 -39.50 28.88 36.76
N HIS A 55 -38.81 27.77 37.02
CA HIS A 55 -38.71 26.68 36.04
C HIS A 55 -40.06 25.94 35.94
N GLY A 56 -40.62 25.88 34.73
CA GLY A 56 -41.92 25.28 34.45
C GLY A 56 -41.86 23.87 33.84
N CYS A 57 -42.91 23.50 33.11
CA CYS A 57 -43.05 22.19 32.50
C CYS A 57 -42.01 21.95 31.38
N PRO A 58 -41.19 20.88 31.45
CA PRO A 58 -40.18 20.58 30.42
C PRO A 58 -40.82 20.26 29.06
N LYS A 59 -42.04 19.73 29.04
CA LYS A 59 -42.80 19.49 27.81
C LYS A 59 -43.20 20.79 27.12
N CYS A 60 -43.75 21.75 27.86
CA CYS A 60 -44.14 23.05 27.30
C CYS A 60 -42.93 23.91 26.91
N ALA A 61 -41.81 23.76 27.63
CA ALA A 61 -40.55 24.42 27.31
C ALA A 61 -39.75 23.71 26.20
N ASN A 62 -40.29 22.64 25.60
CA ASN A 62 -39.63 21.80 24.57
C ASN A 62 -38.24 21.28 24.97
N ASN A 63 -38.03 21.01 26.26
CA ASN A 63 -36.75 20.58 26.86
C ASN A 63 -36.78 19.11 27.30
N LEU A 64 -37.70 18.31 26.77
CA LEU A 64 -37.71 16.86 27.00
C LEU A 64 -36.48 16.24 26.33
N ARG A 65 -35.70 15.49 27.12
CA ARG A 65 -34.62 14.66 26.57
C ARG A 65 -35.25 13.51 25.80
N LYS A 66 -34.77 13.27 24.58
CA LYS A 66 -35.15 12.11 23.77
C LYS A 66 -34.73 10.83 24.48
N ASP A 67 -35.57 9.80 24.40
CA ASP A 67 -35.28 8.46 24.87
C ASP A 67 -34.89 7.53 23.71
N THR A 68 -34.41 6.31 24.04
CA THR A 68 -34.01 5.33 23.03
C THR A 68 -35.14 4.96 22.05
N PRO A 69 -36.40 4.72 22.49
CA PRO A 69 -37.51 4.47 21.57
C PRO A 69 -37.76 5.62 20.58
N GLN A 70 -37.75 6.86 21.06
CA GLN A 70 -37.92 8.03 20.18
C GLN A 70 -36.78 8.13 19.16
N PHE A 71 -35.54 7.87 19.58
CA PHE A 71 -34.41 7.86 18.66
C PHE A 71 -34.50 6.76 17.60
N LYS A 72 -34.90 5.53 17.98
CA LYS A 72 -35.12 4.43 17.03
C LYS A 72 -36.18 4.78 15.98
N LYS A 73 -37.24 5.47 16.40
CA LYS A 73 -38.26 5.96 15.48
C LYS A 73 -37.71 7.01 14.51
N GLU A 74 -36.91 7.98 14.98
CA GLU A 74 -36.29 8.98 14.10
C GLU A 74 -35.35 8.35 13.06
N VAL A 75 -34.60 7.31 13.44
CA VAL A 75 -33.75 6.56 12.50
C VAL A 75 -34.60 5.85 11.45
N TYR A 76 -35.70 5.21 11.87
CA TYR A 76 -36.65 4.56 10.96
C TYR A 76 -37.33 5.56 10.02
N ASP A 77 -37.72 6.74 10.51
CA ASP A 77 -38.36 7.77 9.69
C ASP A 77 -37.39 8.32 8.60
N VAL A 78 -36.08 8.30 8.86
CA VAL A 78 -35.05 8.79 7.93
C VAL A 78 -34.54 7.72 6.97
N ALA A 79 -34.39 6.47 7.44
CA ALA A 79 -33.70 5.42 6.69
C ALA A 79 -34.50 4.11 6.54
N GLY A 80 -35.73 4.07 7.03
CA GLY A 80 -36.59 2.90 7.01
C GLY A 80 -35.95 1.68 7.68
N ASP A 81 -36.16 0.51 7.07
CA ASP A 81 -35.59 -0.78 7.49
C ASP A 81 -34.12 -0.97 7.08
N GLU A 82 -33.47 0.03 6.46
CA GLU A 82 -32.09 -0.09 6.00
C GLU A 82 -31.09 -0.13 7.17
N TYR A 83 -31.43 0.49 8.30
CA TYR A 83 -30.57 0.55 9.49
C TYR A 83 -31.30 0.09 10.76
N GLU A 84 -30.58 -0.66 11.58
CA GLU A 84 -31.02 -1.10 12.90
C GLU A 84 -30.14 -0.48 14.00
N VAL A 85 -30.76 0.06 15.05
CA VAL A 85 -30.07 0.64 16.21
C VAL A 85 -29.96 -0.42 17.31
N LEU A 86 -28.73 -0.87 17.58
CA LEU A 86 -28.42 -1.93 18.54
C LEU A 86 -28.10 -1.39 19.95
N GLY A 87 -27.64 -0.14 20.05
CA GLY A 87 -27.27 0.48 21.32
C GLY A 87 -28.41 1.27 22.01
N GLU A 88 -28.08 1.87 23.15
CA GLU A 88 -28.95 2.81 23.88
C GLU A 88 -28.61 4.27 23.55
N TYR A 89 -29.63 5.11 23.45
CA TYR A 89 -29.45 6.54 23.21
C TYR A 89 -29.13 7.27 24.51
N VAL A 90 -27.97 7.91 24.56
CA VAL A 90 -27.53 8.74 25.69
C VAL A 90 -27.71 10.22 25.40
N ASN A 91 -27.16 10.69 24.28
CA ASN A 91 -27.27 12.07 23.78
C ASN A 91 -26.89 12.13 22.29
N THR A 92 -26.92 13.32 21.68
CA THR A 92 -26.69 13.53 20.24
C THR A 92 -25.25 13.26 19.78
N HIS A 93 -24.27 13.28 20.69
CA HIS A 93 -22.85 13.19 20.37
C HIS A 93 -22.20 11.88 20.80
N THR A 94 -22.75 11.20 21.80
CA THR A 94 -22.28 9.87 22.22
C THR A 94 -22.54 8.87 21.10
N PRO A 95 -21.51 8.16 20.62
CA PRO A 95 -21.68 7.12 19.61
C PRO A 95 -22.64 6.04 20.07
N ILE A 96 -23.47 5.58 19.14
CA ILE A 96 -24.38 4.45 19.31
C ILE A 96 -24.08 3.42 18.23
N LEU A 97 -24.26 2.15 18.56
CA LEU A 97 -24.02 1.05 17.64
C LEU A 97 -25.20 0.92 16.66
N PHE A 98 -24.88 0.96 15.37
CA PHE A 98 -25.78 0.71 14.26
C PHE A 98 -25.39 -0.57 13.53
N ARG A 99 -26.38 -1.19 12.90
CA ARG A 99 -26.22 -2.22 11.89
C ARG A 99 -26.83 -1.74 10.58
N HIS A 100 -26.07 -1.85 9.50
CA HIS A 100 -26.59 -1.62 8.15
C HIS A 100 -27.07 -2.94 7.57
N ASN A 101 -28.38 -3.08 7.37
CA ASN A 101 -28.99 -4.35 6.99
C ASN A 101 -28.62 -4.80 5.58
N VAL A 102 -28.26 -3.87 4.69
CA VAL A 102 -27.88 -4.19 3.29
C VAL A 102 -26.50 -4.82 3.21
N CYS A 103 -25.49 -4.25 3.88
CA CYS A 103 -24.11 -4.78 3.84
C CYS A 103 -23.77 -5.70 5.03
N GLY A 104 -24.61 -5.73 6.07
CA GLY A 104 -24.41 -6.51 7.29
C GLY A 104 -23.37 -5.94 8.26
N ALA A 105 -22.78 -4.77 7.99
CA ALA A 105 -21.77 -4.19 8.84
C ALA A 105 -22.36 -3.54 10.10
N GLU A 106 -21.72 -3.79 11.23
CA GLU A 106 -21.97 -3.11 12.50
C GLU A 106 -20.91 -2.02 12.72
N PHE A 107 -21.36 -0.82 13.08
CA PHE A 107 -20.47 0.33 13.24
C PHE A 107 -21.03 1.34 14.25
N GLU A 108 -20.13 2.07 14.91
CA GLU A 108 -20.50 3.14 15.83
C GLU A 108 -20.59 4.48 15.10
N MET A 109 -21.63 5.25 15.41
CA MET A 109 -21.80 6.60 14.88
C MET A 109 -22.57 7.48 15.87
N SER A 110 -22.30 8.78 15.89
CA SER A 110 -23.11 9.69 16.71
C SER A 110 -24.50 9.92 16.10
N PRO A 111 -25.57 10.00 16.91
CA PRO A 111 -26.92 10.34 16.45
C PRO A 111 -26.99 11.60 15.58
N ASN A 112 -26.23 12.65 15.92
CA ASN A 112 -26.16 13.89 15.15
C ASN A 112 -25.58 13.68 13.75
N ALA A 113 -24.52 12.87 13.63
CA ALA A 113 -23.92 12.57 12.34
C ALA A 113 -24.89 11.81 11.42
N PHE A 114 -25.63 10.84 11.99
CA PHE A 114 -26.59 10.04 11.23
C PHE A 114 -27.81 10.86 10.79
N LEU A 115 -28.48 11.54 11.73
CA LEU A 115 -29.76 12.23 11.46
C LEU A 115 -29.59 13.57 10.75
N HIS A 116 -28.59 14.37 11.13
CA HIS A 116 -28.48 15.76 10.65
C HIS A 116 -27.38 16.00 9.63
N GLN A 117 -26.25 15.27 9.72
CA GLN A 117 -25.16 15.42 8.74
C GLN A 117 -25.29 14.45 7.55
N GLY A 118 -26.28 13.56 7.57
CA GLY A 118 -26.51 12.60 6.49
C GLY A 118 -25.41 11.54 6.35
N GLN A 119 -24.59 11.31 7.39
CA GLN A 119 -23.59 10.26 7.35
C GLN A 119 -24.25 8.88 7.39
N ARG A 120 -23.67 7.92 6.67
CA ARG A 120 -24.21 6.57 6.45
C ARG A 120 -23.11 5.53 6.61
N CYS A 121 -23.45 4.26 6.39
CA CYS A 121 -22.54 3.14 6.60
C CYS A 121 -21.15 3.39 5.98
N PRO A 122 -20.06 3.35 6.77
CA PRO A 122 -18.71 3.56 6.25
C PRO A 122 -18.29 2.50 5.22
N SER A 123 -18.75 1.25 5.36
CA SER A 123 -18.37 0.15 4.48
C SER A 123 -18.76 0.44 3.02
N GLU A 124 -19.96 0.97 2.78
CA GLU A 124 -20.40 1.37 1.44
C GLU A 124 -19.53 2.48 0.85
N ARG A 125 -19.11 3.45 1.66
CA ARG A 125 -18.18 4.50 1.22
C ARG A 125 -16.85 3.90 0.77
N TYR A 126 -16.32 2.92 1.51
CA TYR A 126 -15.08 2.24 1.13
C TYR A 126 -15.26 1.39 -0.14
N ILE A 127 -16.39 0.70 -0.30
CA ILE A 127 -16.70 -0.06 -1.52
C ILE A 127 -16.81 0.86 -2.73
N ARG A 128 -17.65 1.92 -2.66
CA ARG A 128 -17.84 2.88 -3.74
C ARG A 128 -16.54 3.61 -4.10
N SER A 129 -15.73 3.97 -3.10
CA SER A 129 -14.41 4.57 -3.34
C SER A 129 -13.44 3.58 -4.00
N ALA A 130 -13.46 2.31 -3.60
CA ALA A 130 -12.64 1.29 -4.23
C ALA A 130 -13.06 1.02 -5.68
N GLU A 131 -14.36 1.06 -5.98
CA GLU A 131 -14.90 0.92 -7.34
C GLU A 131 -14.60 2.14 -8.21
N SER A 132 -14.82 3.37 -7.70
CA SER A 132 -14.54 4.61 -8.44
C SER A 132 -13.07 4.80 -8.76
N ASN A 133 -12.16 4.20 -7.98
CA ASN A 133 -10.71 4.26 -8.20
C ASN A 133 -10.19 3.15 -9.13
N ARG A 134 -11.03 2.21 -9.57
CA ARG A 134 -10.63 1.18 -10.55
C ARG A 134 -10.68 1.78 -11.96
N LEU A 135 -9.52 2.19 -12.49
CA LEU A 135 -9.41 2.40 -13.94
C LEU A 135 -9.68 1.07 -14.66
N PRO A 136 -10.56 1.00 -15.66
CA PRO A 136 -10.70 -0.16 -16.53
C PRO A 136 -9.40 -0.48 -17.28
N LEU A 137 -9.18 -1.76 -17.59
CA LEU A 137 -7.98 -2.22 -18.31
C LEU A 137 -7.76 -1.46 -19.64
N GLU A 138 -8.83 -1.21 -20.38
CA GLU A 138 -8.76 -0.52 -21.67
C GLU A 138 -8.28 0.93 -21.55
N GLU A 139 -8.70 1.63 -20.49
CA GLU A 139 -8.23 2.99 -20.21
C GLU A 139 -6.74 3.01 -19.83
N VAL A 140 -6.30 2.02 -19.04
CA VAL A 140 -4.88 1.87 -18.70
C VAL A 140 -4.03 1.58 -19.94
N LYS A 141 -4.51 0.72 -20.85
CA LYS A 141 -3.83 0.46 -22.14
C LYS A 141 -3.73 1.72 -22.99
N ALA A 142 -4.80 2.51 -23.06
CA ALA A 142 -4.81 3.78 -23.78
C ALA A 142 -3.77 4.77 -23.22
N HIS A 143 -3.71 4.93 -21.88
CA HIS A 143 -2.70 5.77 -21.24
C HIS A 143 -1.26 5.29 -21.48
N ILE A 144 -1.01 3.98 -21.44
CA ILE A 144 0.33 3.45 -21.75
C ILE A 144 0.69 3.75 -23.21
N LYS A 145 -0.26 3.57 -24.14
CA LYS A 145 -0.05 3.86 -25.55
C LYS A 145 0.24 5.34 -25.80
N ASP A 146 -0.45 6.24 -25.11
CA ASP A 146 -0.18 7.67 -25.18
C ASP A 146 1.22 8.03 -24.65
N LEU A 147 1.65 7.38 -23.56
CA LEU A 147 2.95 7.65 -22.92
C LEU A 147 4.17 7.10 -23.67
N VAL A 148 4.07 5.89 -24.23
CA VAL A 148 5.23 5.16 -24.78
C VAL A 148 4.96 4.48 -26.13
N GLY A 149 3.81 4.76 -26.76
CA GLY A 149 3.41 4.13 -28.02
C GLY A 149 3.26 2.62 -27.87
N ASP A 150 3.71 1.89 -28.89
CA ASP A 150 3.64 0.42 -28.95
C ASP A 150 4.91 -0.26 -28.38
N GLU A 151 5.77 0.46 -27.65
CA GLU A 151 7.00 -0.10 -27.07
C GLU A 151 6.71 -1.04 -25.89
N TYR A 152 5.61 -0.81 -25.16
CA TYR A 152 5.19 -1.61 -24.02
C TYR A 152 3.73 -2.04 -24.15
N ALA A 153 3.42 -3.25 -23.70
CA ALA A 153 2.06 -3.74 -23.61
C ALA A 153 1.81 -4.48 -22.29
N ILE A 154 0.56 -4.49 -21.84
CA ILE A 154 0.11 -5.34 -20.73
C ILE A 154 -0.28 -6.70 -21.31
N ILE A 155 0.36 -7.77 -20.84
CA ILE A 155 0.09 -9.14 -21.30
C ILE A 155 -0.73 -9.96 -20.31
N GLY A 156 -0.94 -9.47 -19.08
CA GLY A 156 -1.87 -10.15 -18.16
C GLY A 156 -1.81 -9.68 -16.71
N GLY A 157 -2.80 -10.14 -15.94
CA GLY A 157 -2.84 -9.98 -14.48
C GLY A 157 -3.40 -8.63 -13.99
N TYR A 158 -4.07 -7.85 -14.84
CA TYR A 158 -4.64 -6.59 -14.39
C TYR A 158 -5.85 -6.82 -13.47
N GLN A 159 -5.67 -6.49 -12.20
CA GLN A 159 -6.70 -6.55 -11.17
C GLN A 159 -6.91 -5.18 -10.51
N GLY A 160 -6.58 -4.10 -11.24
CA GLY A 160 -6.59 -2.72 -10.77
C GLY A 160 -5.19 -2.11 -10.60
N SER A 161 -5.15 -0.80 -10.42
CA SER A 161 -3.94 0.03 -10.32
C SER A 161 -3.07 -0.28 -9.09
N ALA A 162 -3.65 -0.85 -8.03
CA ALA A 162 -2.98 -1.20 -6.78
C ALA A 162 -2.35 -2.60 -6.76
N LYS A 163 -2.51 -3.41 -7.82
CA LYS A 163 -1.95 -4.76 -7.92
C LYS A 163 -0.95 -4.85 -9.07
N GLU A 164 0.04 -5.73 -8.90
CA GLU A 164 1.04 -5.95 -9.94
C GLU A 164 0.41 -6.51 -11.21
N THR A 165 0.83 -5.98 -12.34
CA THR A 165 0.43 -6.39 -13.68
C THR A 165 1.68 -6.82 -14.44
N THR A 166 1.52 -7.74 -15.39
CA THR A 166 2.62 -8.21 -16.23
C THR A 166 2.69 -7.37 -17.49
N PHE A 167 3.83 -6.70 -17.66
CA PHE A 167 4.18 -5.91 -18.83
C PHE A 167 5.13 -6.71 -19.72
N ILE A 168 5.05 -6.51 -21.03
CA ILE A 168 6.07 -6.88 -21.99
C ILE A 168 6.73 -5.63 -22.53
N HIS A 169 8.06 -5.66 -22.67
CA HIS A 169 8.80 -4.63 -23.37
C HIS A 169 9.19 -5.15 -24.75
N HIS A 170 8.56 -4.65 -25.81
CA HIS A 170 8.73 -5.16 -27.16
C HIS A 170 10.18 -5.02 -27.68
N LYS A 171 10.89 -3.98 -27.23
CA LYS A 171 12.29 -3.75 -27.62
C LYS A 171 13.27 -4.83 -27.11
N CYS A 172 13.05 -5.36 -25.90
CA CYS A 172 13.92 -6.42 -25.34
C CYS A 172 13.26 -7.81 -25.26
N GLY A 173 11.99 -7.93 -25.64
CA GLY A 173 11.23 -9.18 -25.67
C GLY A 173 10.93 -9.80 -24.30
N ARG A 174 11.27 -9.14 -23.19
CA ARG A 174 11.09 -9.68 -21.84
C ARG A 174 9.82 -9.17 -21.19
N SER A 175 9.17 -10.05 -20.43
CA SER A 175 8.07 -9.71 -19.55
C SER A 175 8.53 -9.48 -18.11
N PHE A 176 7.93 -8.53 -17.42
CA PHE A 176 8.20 -8.23 -16.02
C PHE A 176 6.93 -7.81 -15.28
N ARG A 177 6.91 -8.00 -13.96
CA ARG A 177 5.78 -7.61 -13.10
C ARG A 177 6.03 -6.25 -12.49
N MET A 178 5.02 -5.39 -12.50
CA MET A 178 5.07 -4.07 -11.88
C MET A 178 3.68 -3.51 -11.61
N LEU A 179 3.56 -2.62 -10.64
CA LEU A 179 2.35 -1.82 -10.42
C LEU A 179 2.13 -0.83 -11.58
N PRO A 180 0.92 -0.77 -12.19
CA PRO A 180 0.61 0.20 -13.24
C PRO A 180 0.88 1.66 -12.85
N THR A 181 0.61 2.04 -11.60
CA THR A 181 0.89 3.39 -11.08
C THR A 181 2.38 3.74 -11.10
N ARG A 182 3.28 2.77 -10.92
CA ARG A 182 4.72 3.01 -11.02
C ARG A 182 5.16 3.22 -12.47
N PHE A 183 4.52 2.54 -13.40
CA PHE A 183 4.79 2.74 -14.83
C PHE A 183 4.32 4.12 -15.30
N ILE A 184 3.08 4.48 -14.97
CA ILE A 184 2.40 5.68 -15.45
C ILE A 184 2.90 6.92 -14.68
N ASN A 185 2.83 6.91 -13.35
CA ASN A 185 3.06 8.13 -12.55
C ASN A 185 4.55 8.33 -12.20
N GLN A 186 5.28 7.25 -11.92
CA GLN A 186 6.70 7.33 -11.52
C GLN A 186 7.66 7.22 -12.70
N GLY A 187 7.17 6.95 -13.90
CA GLY A 187 8.02 6.81 -15.09
C GLY A 187 8.95 5.60 -15.06
N VAL A 188 8.72 4.60 -14.21
CA VAL A 188 9.57 3.40 -14.14
C VAL A 188 9.39 2.59 -15.42
N ARG A 189 10.50 2.14 -16.01
CA ARG A 189 10.56 1.39 -17.27
C ARG A 189 11.12 -0.02 -17.05
N CYS A 190 11.39 -0.75 -18.13
CA CYS A 190 11.84 -2.14 -18.05
C CYS A 190 13.05 -2.28 -17.10
N PRO A 191 12.92 -3.02 -15.98
CA PRO A 191 14.00 -3.20 -15.02
C PRO A 191 15.17 -3.98 -15.63
N HIS A 192 14.89 -4.87 -16.59
CA HIS A 192 15.93 -5.59 -17.29
C HIS A 192 16.77 -4.66 -18.18
N CYS A 193 16.17 -3.74 -18.92
CA CYS A 193 16.93 -2.78 -19.73
C CYS A 193 17.70 -1.77 -18.87
N TYR A 194 17.14 -1.35 -17.73
CA TYR A 194 17.88 -0.50 -16.78
C TYR A 194 19.11 -1.23 -16.22
N LEU A 195 18.96 -2.50 -15.85
CA LEU A 195 20.09 -3.34 -15.43
C LEU A 195 21.07 -3.55 -16.58
N ASP A 196 20.60 -3.76 -17.81
CA ASP A 196 21.45 -3.95 -18.98
C ASP A 196 22.28 -2.70 -19.32
N GLN A 197 21.71 -1.50 -19.14
CA GLN A 197 22.42 -0.22 -19.29
C GLN A 197 23.47 0.02 -18.19
N ASN A 198 23.32 -0.65 -17.05
CA ASN A 198 24.22 -0.54 -15.89
C ASN A 198 25.14 -1.76 -15.69
N ARG A 199 24.97 -2.84 -16.48
CA ARG A 199 25.95 -3.93 -16.60
C ARG A 199 27.13 -3.40 -17.42
N SER A 200 28.36 -3.73 -17.01
CA SER A 200 29.58 -3.38 -17.75
C SER A 200 29.38 -3.73 -19.23
N ASN A 201 29.33 -2.74 -20.13
CA ASN A 201 28.90 -2.89 -21.54
C ASN A 201 29.38 -4.16 -22.28
N GLY A 202 30.50 -4.76 -21.90
CA GLY A 202 31.00 -6.00 -22.51
C GLY A 202 30.42 -7.31 -21.99
N GLU A 203 30.08 -7.45 -20.70
CA GLU A 203 29.46 -8.69 -20.18
C GLU A 203 28.09 -8.94 -20.83
N TYR A 204 27.33 -7.86 -21.07
CA TYR A 204 26.07 -7.93 -21.81
C TYR A 204 26.26 -8.45 -23.25
N VAL A 205 27.28 -7.95 -23.95
CA VAL A 205 27.56 -8.38 -25.34
C VAL A 205 27.89 -9.87 -25.38
N VAL A 206 28.61 -10.38 -24.37
CA VAL A 206 28.88 -11.82 -24.25
C VAL A 206 27.59 -12.62 -24.03
N VAL A 207 26.71 -12.19 -23.11
CA VAL A 207 25.42 -12.86 -22.87
C VAL A 207 24.55 -12.89 -24.13
N ASP A 208 24.40 -11.75 -24.80
CA ASP A 208 23.58 -11.63 -26.01
C ASP A 208 24.12 -12.53 -27.14
N TYR A 209 25.44 -12.57 -27.31
CA TYR A 209 26.10 -13.45 -28.27
C TYR A 209 25.88 -14.94 -27.96
N LEU A 210 26.08 -15.36 -26.70
CA LEU A 210 25.91 -16.77 -26.29
C LEU A 210 24.46 -17.25 -26.51
N LYS A 211 23.48 -16.38 -26.24
CA LYS A 211 22.06 -16.65 -26.52
C LYS A 211 21.78 -16.79 -28.01
N GLN A 212 22.31 -15.91 -28.84
CA GLN A 212 22.11 -15.98 -30.30
C GLN A 212 22.73 -17.24 -30.92
N LYS A 213 23.85 -17.73 -30.39
CA LYS A 213 24.47 -18.98 -30.84
C LYS A 213 23.79 -20.24 -30.31
N GLY A 214 22.89 -20.12 -29.33
CA GLY A 214 22.16 -21.26 -28.76
C GLY A 214 23.04 -22.23 -27.97
N VAL A 215 24.15 -21.76 -27.39
CA VAL A 215 25.07 -22.60 -26.60
C VAL A 215 24.64 -22.66 -25.13
N PHE A 216 24.93 -23.77 -24.45
CA PHE A 216 24.72 -23.88 -23.01
C PHE A 216 25.79 -23.10 -22.27
N TYR A 217 25.39 -22.21 -21.36
CA TYR A 217 26.34 -21.41 -20.58
C TYR A 217 25.84 -21.14 -19.15
N GLN A 218 26.79 -20.88 -18.24
CA GLN A 218 26.53 -20.48 -16.86
C GLN A 218 27.29 -19.20 -16.51
N GLU A 219 26.59 -18.24 -15.89
CA GLU A 219 27.18 -16.99 -15.37
C GLU A 219 27.80 -17.22 -13.98
N GLN A 220 28.88 -16.50 -13.66
CA GLN A 220 29.56 -16.54 -12.35
C GLN A 220 30.00 -17.94 -11.89
N TYR A 221 30.47 -18.77 -12.83
CA TYR A 221 30.85 -20.15 -12.62
C TYR A 221 32.03 -20.31 -11.65
N LYS A 222 31.98 -21.29 -10.75
CA LYS A 222 33.06 -21.55 -9.78
C LYS A 222 33.53 -22.98 -9.93
N MET A 223 34.84 -23.16 -9.83
CA MET A 223 35.47 -24.47 -9.79
C MET A 223 36.18 -24.62 -8.45
N ASP A 224 35.92 -25.72 -7.74
CA ASP A 224 36.46 -25.91 -6.38
C ASP A 224 37.99 -25.91 -6.34
N GLY A 225 38.63 -26.38 -7.42
CA GLY A 225 40.09 -26.40 -7.57
C GLY A 225 40.73 -25.04 -7.86
N CYS A 226 39.98 -24.06 -8.38
CA CYS A 226 40.51 -22.73 -8.67
C CYS A 226 40.24 -21.79 -7.47
N ARG A 227 41.18 -21.69 -6.53
CA ARG A 227 40.97 -20.91 -5.30
C ARG A 227 42.19 -20.13 -4.84
N ASN A 228 41.94 -18.99 -4.19
CA ASN A 228 42.93 -18.26 -3.41
C ASN A 228 42.65 -18.47 -1.92
N VAL A 229 41.84 -17.60 -1.30
CA VAL A 229 41.23 -17.84 0.03
C VAL A 229 39.84 -18.49 -0.09
N ARG A 230 39.13 -18.17 -1.17
CA ARG A 230 37.83 -18.75 -1.54
C ARG A 230 37.89 -19.19 -3.01
N PRO A 231 36.99 -20.10 -3.46
CA PRO A 231 36.87 -20.43 -4.88
C PRO A 231 36.69 -19.17 -5.71
N LEU A 232 37.53 -19.03 -6.73
CA LEU A 232 37.49 -17.92 -7.66
C LEU A 232 36.37 -18.20 -8.67
N ARG A 233 35.62 -17.14 -9.01
CA ARG A 233 34.52 -17.20 -9.97
C ARG A 233 35.00 -16.71 -11.34
N PHE A 234 34.58 -17.40 -12.38
CA PHE A 234 34.68 -16.99 -13.78
C PHE A 234 33.40 -16.32 -14.24
N ASP A 235 33.48 -15.35 -15.15
CA ASP A 235 32.30 -14.59 -15.57
C ASP A 235 31.30 -15.46 -16.35
N PHE A 236 31.80 -16.28 -17.28
CA PHE A 236 30.99 -17.26 -18.00
C PHE A 236 31.73 -18.59 -18.19
N ALA A 237 30.97 -19.68 -18.14
CA ALA A 237 31.39 -21.01 -18.56
C ALA A 237 30.47 -21.51 -19.67
N VAL A 238 31.03 -22.03 -20.75
CA VAL A 238 30.32 -22.55 -21.93
C VAL A 238 30.50 -24.05 -21.98
N PHE A 239 29.40 -24.76 -22.28
CA PHE A 239 29.33 -26.21 -22.27
C PHE A 239 28.88 -26.76 -23.63
N ASP A 240 29.32 -27.97 -23.95
CA ASP A 240 28.82 -28.72 -25.10
C ASP A 240 27.41 -29.30 -24.84
N THR A 241 26.86 -29.97 -25.85
CA THR A 241 25.55 -30.66 -25.75
C THR A 241 25.54 -31.82 -24.77
N LYS A 242 26.72 -32.31 -24.35
CA LYS A 242 26.92 -33.37 -23.36
C LYS A 242 27.27 -32.80 -21.97
N HIS A 243 27.18 -31.48 -21.77
CA HIS A 243 27.50 -30.75 -20.54
C HIS A 243 28.99 -30.79 -20.12
N ASN A 244 29.91 -31.06 -21.05
CA ASN A 244 31.34 -30.90 -20.80
C ASN A 244 31.75 -29.44 -20.94
N LEU A 245 32.61 -28.96 -20.04
CA LEU A 245 33.14 -27.60 -20.08
C LEU A 245 34.04 -27.42 -21.31
N GLN A 246 33.66 -26.50 -22.21
CA GLN A 246 34.40 -26.22 -23.44
C GLN A 246 35.25 -24.94 -23.34
N LEU A 247 34.72 -23.90 -22.69
CA LEU A 247 35.37 -22.58 -22.67
C LEU A 247 34.99 -21.81 -21.41
N LEU A 248 35.98 -21.20 -20.79
CA LEU A 248 35.78 -20.17 -19.77
C LEU A 248 36.00 -18.78 -20.38
N ILE A 249 35.16 -17.82 -20.02
CA ILE A 249 35.24 -16.44 -20.50
C ILE A 249 35.34 -15.49 -19.30
N GLU A 250 36.31 -14.58 -19.35
CA GLU A 250 36.50 -13.47 -18.41
C GLU A 250 36.38 -12.14 -19.14
N TYR A 251 35.68 -11.19 -18.53
CA TYR A 251 35.61 -9.82 -18.99
C TYR A 251 36.43 -8.90 -18.08
N ASP A 252 37.62 -8.54 -18.54
CA ASP A 252 38.55 -7.70 -17.78
C ASP A 252 38.16 -6.22 -17.91
N GLY A 253 37.39 -5.72 -16.94
CA GLY A 253 37.05 -4.31 -16.83
C GLY A 253 38.27 -3.38 -16.64
N SER A 254 38.07 -2.07 -16.78
CA SER A 254 39.13 -1.05 -16.59
C SER A 254 39.83 -1.09 -15.21
N GLN A 255 39.21 -1.73 -14.22
CA GLN A 255 39.74 -1.97 -12.88
C GLN A 255 40.94 -2.93 -12.84
N HIS A 256 41.18 -3.72 -13.89
CA HIS A 256 42.39 -4.55 -14.03
C HIS A 256 43.61 -3.75 -14.49
N PHE A 257 43.42 -2.52 -14.98
CA PHE A 257 44.48 -1.71 -15.59
C PHE A 257 44.83 -0.46 -14.77
N THR A 258 43.90 0.10 -14.01
CA THR A 258 44.16 1.25 -13.11
C THR A 258 43.39 1.17 -11.79
N PRO A 259 44.00 1.57 -10.66
CA PRO A 259 43.31 1.67 -9.38
C PRO A 259 42.25 2.79 -9.44
N LYS A 260 40.99 2.47 -9.13
CA LYS A 260 39.88 3.44 -9.16
C LYS A 260 39.93 4.52 -8.07
N PHE A 261 40.74 4.33 -7.02
CA PHE A 261 40.78 5.22 -5.85
C PHE A 261 42.21 5.35 -5.28
N PRO A 262 42.56 6.49 -4.63
CA PRO A 262 43.90 6.73 -4.07
C PRO A 262 44.40 5.64 -3.11
N ASN A 263 43.49 4.99 -2.38
CA ASN A 263 43.80 3.92 -1.41
C ASN A 263 43.56 2.49 -1.97
N GLY A 264 43.48 2.34 -3.30
CA GLY A 264 43.07 1.09 -3.97
C GLY A 264 44.17 0.05 -4.24
N ALA A 265 45.42 0.30 -3.86
CA ALA A 265 46.57 -0.54 -4.22
C ALA A 265 46.41 -2.01 -3.82
N LYS A 266 45.93 -2.28 -2.59
CA LYS A 266 45.69 -3.65 -2.08
C LYS A 266 44.63 -4.42 -2.88
N ASN A 267 43.61 -3.72 -3.39
CA ASN A 267 42.57 -4.35 -4.20
C ASN A 267 43.07 -4.67 -5.61
N PHE A 268 43.92 -3.80 -6.18
CA PHE A 268 44.53 -4.00 -7.48
C PHE A 268 45.51 -5.18 -7.48
N GLU A 269 46.39 -5.28 -6.48
CA GLU A 269 47.29 -6.43 -6.31
C GLU A 269 46.51 -7.74 -6.15
N ARG A 270 45.43 -7.73 -5.37
CA ARG A 270 44.57 -8.91 -5.20
C ARG A 270 43.91 -9.34 -6.51
N ILE A 271 43.48 -8.40 -7.36
CA ILE A 271 42.94 -8.70 -8.69
C ILE A 271 44.01 -9.38 -9.55
N GLN A 272 45.24 -8.84 -9.60
CA GLN A 272 46.35 -9.43 -10.36
C GLN A 272 46.77 -10.82 -9.85
N ILE A 273 46.71 -11.05 -8.54
CA ILE A 273 47.00 -12.38 -7.94
C ILE A 273 45.91 -13.37 -8.37
N ASN A 274 44.63 -13.00 -8.25
CA ASN A 274 43.52 -13.85 -8.65
C ASN A 274 43.56 -14.18 -10.15
N ASP A 275 43.93 -13.20 -10.99
CA ASP A 275 44.10 -13.41 -12.43
C ASP A 275 45.20 -14.42 -12.75
N ARG A 276 46.32 -14.36 -12.02
CA ARG A 276 47.42 -15.33 -12.17
C ARG A 276 46.98 -16.74 -11.78
N ILE A 277 46.24 -16.89 -10.69
CA ILE A 277 45.72 -18.18 -10.23
C ILE A 277 44.75 -18.77 -11.26
N LYS A 278 43.81 -17.95 -11.78
CA LYS A 278 42.88 -18.38 -12.84
C LYS A 278 43.61 -18.86 -14.09
N ASN A 279 44.58 -18.07 -14.57
CA ASN A 279 45.35 -18.41 -15.77
C ASN A 279 46.17 -19.70 -15.57
N HIS A 280 46.79 -19.88 -14.39
CA HIS A 280 47.56 -21.07 -14.07
C HIS A 280 46.65 -22.31 -14.03
N TYR A 281 45.54 -22.21 -13.32
CA TYR A 281 44.58 -23.30 -13.18
C TYR A 281 44.02 -23.76 -14.54
N CYS A 282 43.65 -22.82 -15.41
CA CYS A 282 43.16 -23.17 -16.75
C CYS A 282 44.23 -23.87 -17.59
N ARG A 283 45.50 -23.47 -17.49
CA ARG A 283 46.61 -24.12 -18.20
C ARG A 283 46.92 -25.52 -17.68
N GLU A 284 46.89 -25.72 -16.37
CA GLU A 284 47.18 -27.04 -15.77
C GLU A 284 46.08 -28.07 -16.04
N ASN A 285 44.84 -27.63 -16.20
CA ASN A 285 43.69 -28.51 -16.43
C ASN A 285 43.28 -28.56 -17.92
N ASP A 286 44.09 -28.00 -18.81
CA ASP A 286 43.84 -27.92 -20.26
C ASP A 286 42.45 -27.32 -20.60
N ILE A 287 42.03 -26.29 -19.86
CA ILE A 287 40.76 -25.60 -20.04
C ILE A 287 40.99 -24.34 -20.89
N PRO A 288 40.33 -24.20 -22.06
CA PRO A 288 40.38 -22.97 -22.83
C PRO A 288 39.85 -21.76 -22.04
N LEU A 289 40.63 -20.68 -21.99
CA LEU A 289 40.25 -19.43 -21.31
C LEU A 289 40.33 -18.24 -22.27
N LEU A 290 39.19 -17.62 -22.54
CA LEU A 290 39.08 -16.39 -23.32
C LEU A 290 38.99 -15.17 -22.40
N ARG A 291 40.01 -14.29 -22.45
CA ARG A 291 39.98 -13.00 -21.73
C ARG A 291 39.67 -11.85 -22.66
N ILE A 292 38.54 -11.19 -22.43
CA ILE A 292 38.07 -10.04 -23.21
C ILE A 292 38.43 -8.76 -22.45
N LYS A 293 39.51 -8.10 -22.89
CA LYS A 293 39.93 -6.81 -22.32
C LYS A 293 38.96 -5.69 -22.68
N HIS A 294 38.56 -4.90 -21.68
CA HIS A 294 37.79 -3.68 -21.90
C HIS A 294 38.57 -2.70 -22.82
N THR A 295 38.01 -2.43 -24.00
CA THR A 295 38.57 -1.43 -24.93
C THR A 295 37.77 -0.14 -24.79
N ARG A 296 38.40 0.96 -24.36
CA ARG A 296 37.73 2.28 -24.35
C ARG A 296 37.45 2.67 -25.80
N SER A 297 36.19 2.70 -26.20
CA SER A 297 35.76 3.27 -27.48
C SER A 297 34.60 4.21 -27.23
N SER A 298 34.61 5.37 -27.90
CA SER A 298 33.55 6.37 -27.85
C SER A 298 32.27 5.94 -28.58
N ASN A 299 32.34 4.89 -29.41
CA ASN A 299 31.21 4.36 -30.17
C ASN A 299 30.85 2.93 -29.68
N SER A 300 29.61 2.75 -29.23
CA SER A 300 29.07 1.49 -28.70
C SER A 300 29.04 0.36 -29.73
N ASP A 301 28.80 0.67 -31.01
CA ASP A 301 28.67 -0.33 -32.07
C ASP A 301 30.04 -0.90 -32.47
N THR A 302 31.05 -0.03 -32.56
CA THR A 302 32.44 -0.43 -32.81
C THR A 302 32.99 -1.29 -31.67
N PHE A 303 32.61 -0.98 -30.43
CA PHE A 303 32.95 -1.79 -29.26
C PHE A 303 32.29 -3.17 -29.35
N ARG A 304 30.97 -3.22 -29.61
CA ARG A 304 30.21 -4.47 -29.73
C ARG A 304 30.79 -5.39 -30.79
N ARG A 305 31.11 -4.87 -31.98
CA ARG A 305 31.71 -5.66 -33.06
C ARG A 305 33.04 -6.30 -32.66
N LYS A 306 33.94 -5.56 -32.01
CA LYS A 306 35.24 -6.09 -31.56
C LYS A 306 35.12 -7.22 -30.52
N VAL A 307 34.12 -7.15 -29.66
CA VAL A 307 33.85 -8.22 -28.68
C VAL A 307 33.30 -9.45 -29.39
N ILE A 308 32.36 -9.26 -30.31
CA ILE A 308 31.79 -10.34 -31.15
C ILE A 308 32.88 -11.02 -31.99
N ASP A 309 33.75 -10.27 -32.66
CA ASP A 309 34.82 -10.83 -33.50
C ASP A 309 35.76 -11.76 -32.69
N LYS A 310 36.07 -11.40 -31.43
CA LYS A 310 36.87 -12.23 -30.54
C LYS A 310 36.13 -13.48 -30.07
N LEU A 311 34.83 -13.36 -29.83
CA LEU A 311 34.00 -14.51 -29.50
C LEU A 311 33.93 -15.46 -30.69
N ASP A 312 33.66 -14.96 -31.90
CA ASP A 312 33.63 -15.78 -33.12
C ASP A 312 34.97 -16.50 -33.36
N GLN A 313 36.11 -15.83 -33.16
CA GLN A 313 37.43 -16.49 -33.25
C GLN A 313 37.61 -17.60 -32.21
N ALA A 314 37.19 -17.37 -30.96
CA ALA A 314 37.32 -18.38 -29.91
C ALA A 314 36.42 -19.59 -30.17
N PHE A 315 35.16 -19.36 -30.58
CA PHE A 315 34.22 -20.44 -30.89
C PHE A 315 34.59 -21.21 -32.15
N SER A 316 35.25 -20.57 -33.13
CA SER A 316 35.77 -21.26 -34.33
C SER A 316 36.92 -22.22 -34.04
N ASN A 317 37.64 -22.06 -32.92
CA ASN A 317 38.74 -22.93 -32.52
C ASN A 317 38.29 -24.12 -31.64
N ILE A 318 37.01 -24.20 -31.30
CA ILE A 318 36.43 -25.20 -30.39
C ILE A 318 35.50 -26.19 -31.15
N GLN A 319 35.12 -25.85 -32.39
CA GLN A 319 34.44 -26.76 -33.33
C GLN A 319 35.41 -27.73 -34.00
#